data_AF-A0A119D0J7-F1
#
_entry.id   AF-A0A119D0J7-F1
#
_cell.length_a   1.000
_cell.length_b   1.000
_cell.length_c   1.000
_cell.angle_alpha   90.00
_cell.angle_beta   90.00
_cell.angle_gamma   90.00
#
_symmetry.space_group_name_H-M   'P 1'
#
loop_
_entity.id
_entity.type
_entity.pdbx_description
1 polymer ?
#
loop_
_entity_poly.entity_id
_entity_poly.type
_entity_poly.pdbx_seq_one_letter_code
_entity_poly.pdbx_strand_id
1 'polypeptide(L)'
;MILNKKILAAIFGDANEFCGREDVLHALIYYHIVQSGLSSTQVARELSIANKKIDLVVFDGSINGQFYGTNIKPKCFIEVKGGAYGNRNALADEISFDGYCTDMDKLKQEAEDGTEAWFICVDMLELGRALSTNLVQKVQNQCRIRNISFAYYCQGENYYYYAPLTNTQSNEQVSLISRKSHLDMRKIFNLNNSHFSKMVSTLLKINGHEANTTAALYELFRKSGLGTKQISLETYFSFAKKPGSTMHDRPDLVLFDEHFDGLFNLYKNGNRNMSNDAHKLKSIKSIIEVKGSNVMNSLGLKARMHKYVSDIEKLHNWQSMAKSKGCDNLPACFFCLDGHSTPLPRSSFQQLIDLSAGNQLVYISHNGVELAGF
;
A
#
# COMPACT_ATOMS: atom_id res chain seq x y z
N MET A 1 7.91 20.93 7.87
CA MET A 1 7.96 20.23 6.58
C MET A 1 8.00 18.74 6.84
N ILE A 2 6.94 18.03 6.49
CA ILE A 2 6.82 16.58 6.66
C ILE A 2 7.72 15.86 5.66
N LEU A 3 7.70 16.27 4.39
CA LEU A 3 8.56 15.69 3.36
C LEU A 3 9.74 16.61 3.09
N ASN A 4 10.92 16.15 3.48
CA ASN A 4 12.19 16.82 3.20
C ASN A 4 13.06 15.98 2.27
N LYS A 5 14.20 16.54 1.85
CA LYS A 5 15.13 15.89 0.92
C LYS A 5 15.56 14.49 1.37
N LYS A 6 15.80 14.27 2.66
CA LYS A 6 16.24 12.98 3.19
C LYS A 6 15.15 11.92 3.08
N ILE A 7 13.90 12.29 3.41
CA ILE A 7 12.75 11.39 3.35
C ILE A 7 12.44 11.04 1.89
N LEU A 8 12.40 12.04 1.00
CA LEU A 8 12.16 11.81 -0.43
C LEU A 8 13.27 10.98 -1.09
N ALA A 9 14.53 11.23 -0.75
CA ALA A 9 15.66 10.42 -1.26
C ALA A 9 15.51 8.93 -0.89
N ALA A 10 15.01 8.63 0.31
CA ALA A 10 14.78 7.26 0.76
C ALA A 10 13.54 6.64 0.10
N ILE A 11 12.45 7.39 -0.05
CA ILE A 11 11.25 6.95 -0.79
C ILE A 11 11.62 6.61 -2.24
N PHE A 12 12.29 7.52 -2.95
CA PHE A 12 12.66 7.30 -4.35
C PHE A 12 13.72 6.21 -4.51
N GLY A 13 14.61 6.04 -3.53
CA GLY A 13 15.58 4.95 -3.53
C GLY A 13 14.93 3.58 -3.44
N ASP A 14 13.91 3.44 -2.61
CA ASP A 14 13.11 2.23 -2.52
C ASP A 14 12.19 2.06 -3.75
N ALA A 15 11.65 3.16 -4.30
CA ALA A 15 10.82 3.15 -5.48
C ALA A 15 11.57 2.72 -6.74
N ASN A 16 12.89 2.87 -6.78
CA ASN A 16 13.75 2.38 -7.87
C ASN A 16 13.73 0.84 -8.02
N GLU A 17 13.33 0.12 -6.97
CA GLU A 17 13.52 -1.33 -6.90
C GLU A 17 12.31 -2.14 -7.39
N PHE A 18 11.17 -1.55 -7.70
CA PHE A 18 9.97 -2.33 -8.05
C PHE A 18 9.19 -1.73 -9.21
N CYS A 19 8.42 -2.57 -9.92
CA CYS A 19 7.46 -2.16 -10.93
C CYS A 19 6.07 -2.69 -10.53
N GLY A 20 5.27 -1.82 -9.90
CA GLY A 20 4.04 -2.20 -9.19
C GLY A 20 3.00 -1.09 -9.20
N ARG A 21 1.84 -1.31 -8.57
CA ARG A 21 0.78 -0.30 -8.51
C ARG A 21 1.14 0.85 -7.58
N GLU A 22 0.44 1.97 -7.77
CA GLU A 22 0.51 3.17 -6.93
C GLU A 22 0.31 2.88 -5.44
N ASP A 23 -0.52 1.89 -5.09
CA ASP A 23 -0.73 1.43 -3.72
C ASP A 23 0.57 1.03 -2.97
N VAL A 24 1.57 0.52 -3.70
CA VAL A 24 2.90 0.22 -3.14
C VAL A 24 3.65 1.51 -2.80
N LEU A 25 3.54 2.55 -3.65
CA LEU A 25 4.10 3.87 -3.37
C LEU A 25 3.45 4.50 -2.14
N HIS A 26 2.13 4.38 -1.97
CA HIS A 26 1.43 4.89 -0.79
C HIS A 26 1.94 4.22 0.49
N ALA A 27 2.06 2.88 0.49
CA ALA A 27 2.59 2.14 1.64
C ALA A 27 4.07 2.46 1.92
N LEU A 28 4.86 2.69 0.86
CA LEU A 28 6.27 3.07 0.96
C LEU A 28 6.45 4.47 1.57
N ILE A 29 5.67 5.45 1.11
CA ILE A 29 5.68 6.81 1.66
C ILE A 29 5.27 6.78 3.13
N TYR A 30 4.19 6.06 3.45
CA TYR A 30 3.77 5.81 4.83
C TYR A 30 4.92 5.25 5.68
N TYR A 31 5.61 4.21 5.21
CA TYR A 31 6.73 3.59 5.92
C TYR A 31 7.83 4.61 6.24
N HIS A 32 8.27 5.41 5.26
CA HIS A 32 9.33 6.39 5.46
C HIS A 32 8.92 7.57 6.35
N ILE A 33 7.66 8.00 6.29
CA ILE A 33 7.10 8.99 7.22
C ILE A 33 7.17 8.45 8.66
N VAL A 34 6.76 7.21 8.90
CA VAL A 34 6.85 6.60 10.23
C VAL A 34 8.30 6.40 10.67
N GLN A 35 9.21 6.00 9.75
CA GLN A 35 10.65 5.91 10.04
C GLN A 35 11.29 7.25 10.39
N SER A 36 10.72 8.36 9.93
CA SER A 36 11.20 9.71 10.27
C SER A 36 10.91 10.12 11.72
N GLY A 37 10.16 9.31 12.47
CA GLY A 37 9.84 9.52 13.89
C GLY A 37 8.36 9.81 14.17
N LEU A 38 7.53 9.92 13.13
CA LEU A 38 6.08 10.09 13.29
C LEU A 38 5.41 8.78 13.70
N SER A 39 4.36 8.87 14.50
CA SER A 39 3.58 7.70 14.88
C SER A 39 2.66 7.28 13.74
N SER A 40 2.51 5.97 13.53
CA SER A 40 1.49 5.38 12.64
C SER A 40 0.07 5.90 12.91
N THR A 41 -0.21 6.30 14.17
CA THR A 41 -1.49 6.94 14.59
C THR A 41 -1.69 8.37 14.05
N GLN A 42 -0.70 8.93 13.38
CA GLN A 42 -0.75 10.27 12.79
C GLN A 42 -0.90 10.22 11.27
N VAL A 43 -0.89 9.04 10.64
CA VAL A 43 -0.87 8.92 9.18
C VAL A 43 -2.07 8.12 8.71
N ALA A 44 -3.00 8.79 8.05
CA ALA A 44 -4.11 8.15 7.35
C ALA A 44 -3.70 7.83 5.91
N ARG A 45 -4.17 6.70 5.38
CA ARG A 45 -4.15 6.41 3.94
C ARG A 45 -5.56 6.42 3.40
N GLU A 46 -5.70 6.84 2.15
CA GLU A 46 -6.96 6.74 1.41
C GLU A 46 -8.12 7.43 2.16
N LEU A 47 -7.83 8.58 2.79
CA LEU A 47 -8.76 9.25 3.69
C LEU A 47 -9.78 10.07 2.90
N SER A 48 -11.06 9.77 3.11
CA SER A 48 -12.16 10.60 2.59
C SER A 48 -12.31 11.87 3.42
N ILE A 49 -12.21 13.03 2.76
CA ILE A 49 -12.41 14.36 3.35
C ILE A 49 -13.39 15.10 2.46
N ALA A 50 -14.54 15.49 3.01
CA ALA A 50 -15.67 15.97 2.23
C ALA A 50 -16.00 15.01 1.06
N ASN A 51 -15.87 15.47 -0.19
CA ASN A 51 -16.20 14.69 -1.39
C ASN A 51 -14.96 14.17 -2.16
N LYS A 52 -13.77 14.23 -1.54
CA LYS A 52 -12.51 13.78 -2.15
C LYS A 52 -11.85 12.70 -1.28
N LYS A 53 -11.00 11.91 -1.91
CA LYS A 53 -10.18 10.89 -1.26
C LYS A 53 -8.72 11.27 -1.49
N ILE A 54 -7.96 11.44 -0.40
CA ILE A 54 -6.54 11.80 -0.44
C ILE A 54 -5.70 10.58 -0.13
N ASP A 55 -4.62 10.38 -0.90
CA ASP A 55 -3.77 9.19 -0.79
C ASP A 55 -3.13 9.07 0.60
N LEU A 56 -2.52 10.14 1.12
CA LEU A 56 -2.05 10.20 2.51
C LEU A 56 -2.33 11.54 3.18
N VAL A 57 -2.68 11.47 4.47
CA VAL A 57 -2.86 12.64 5.34
C VAL A 57 -2.07 12.43 6.63
N VAL A 58 -1.20 13.39 6.96
CA VAL A 58 -0.43 13.40 8.20
C VAL A 58 -1.03 14.43 9.14
N PHE A 59 -1.31 14.04 10.38
CA PHE A 59 -1.92 14.88 11.41
C PHE A 59 -0.89 15.41 12.40
N ASP A 60 -1.14 16.59 12.97
CA ASP A 60 -0.23 17.23 13.93
C ASP A 60 -0.17 16.52 15.31
N GLY A 61 -1.10 15.60 15.56
CA GLY A 61 -1.14 14.78 16.77
C GLY A 61 -1.66 13.37 16.51
N SER A 62 -1.39 12.47 17.45
CA SER A 62 -1.86 11.08 17.41
C SER A 62 -3.38 11.00 17.50
N ILE A 63 -3.97 10.16 16.65
CA ILE A 63 -5.40 9.87 16.66
C ILE A 63 -5.66 8.53 17.37
N ASN A 64 -6.67 8.53 18.24
CA ASN A 64 -7.23 7.33 18.85
C ASN A 64 -8.68 7.22 18.40
N GLY A 65 -9.01 6.16 17.67
CA GLY A 65 -10.27 6.01 16.95
C GLY A 65 -10.12 6.24 15.45
N GLN A 66 -11.09 6.91 14.85
CA GLN A 66 -11.18 7.10 13.41
C GLN A 66 -10.41 8.36 12.97
N PHE A 67 -9.80 8.28 11.79
CA PHE A 67 -9.20 9.45 11.14
C PHE A 67 -10.25 10.44 10.62
N TYR A 68 -11.40 9.94 10.15
CA TYR A 68 -12.49 10.82 9.72
C TYR A 68 -13.20 11.40 10.95
N GLY A 69 -13.56 12.69 10.89
CA GLY A 69 -14.25 13.37 12.00
C GLY A 69 -13.37 13.70 13.21
N THR A 70 -12.06 13.48 13.14
CA THR A 70 -11.12 14.00 14.15
C THR A 70 -11.07 15.53 14.13
N ASN A 71 -10.94 16.14 15.30
CA ASN A 71 -10.69 17.59 15.43
C ASN A 71 -9.19 17.93 15.34
N ILE A 72 -8.32 16.93 15.23
CA ILE A 72 -6.88 17.14 15.08
C ILE A 72 -6.63 17.67 13.67
N LYS A 73 -5.93 18.79 13.58
CA LYS A 73 -5.64 19.42 12.29
C LYS A 73 -4.70 18.55 11.46
N PRO A 74 -5.00 18.36 10.17
CA PRO A 74 -4.02 17.90 9.19
C PRO A 74 -2.81 18.84 9.17
N LYS A 75 -1.64 18.24 9.10
CA LYS A 75 -0.34 18.90 8.98
C LYS A 75 0.19 18.84 7.56
N CYS A 76 -0.10 17.74 6.86
CA CYS A 76 0.30 17.56 5.48
C CYS A 76 -0.67 16.67 4.71
N PHE A 77 -0.95 17.05 3.47
CA PHE A 77 -1.66 16.24 2.47
C PHE A 77 -0.71 15.82 1.37
N ILE A 78 -0.78 14.57 0.94
CA ILE A 78 0.08 14.02 -0.09
C ILE A 78 -0.80 13.28 -1.09
N GLU A 79 -0.65 13.66 -2.36
CA GLU A 79 -1.22 12.96 -3.50
C GLU A 79 -0.08 12.42 -4.37
N VAL A 80 -0.25 11.20 -4.86
CA VAL A 80 0.77 10.46 -5.59
C VAL A 80 0.23 10.13 -6.97
N LYS A 81 1.13 10.19 -7.97
CA LYS A 81 0.89 9.64 -9.30
C LYS A 81 2.02 8.75 -9.74
N GLY A 82 1.69 7.49 -10.07
CA GLY A 82 2.66 6.56 -10.62
C GLY A 82 2.16 5.13 -10.68
N GLY A 83 3.07 4.22 -10.97
CA GLY A 83 2.77 2.79 -10.98
C GLY A 83 2.59 2.17 -12.37
N ALA A 84 2.52 0.85 -12.35
CA ALA A 84 2.44 -0.01 -13.52
C ALA A 84 1.08 -0.72 -13.61
N TYR A 85 0.44 -0.58 -14.77
CA TYR A 85 -0.81 -1.25 -15.12
C TYR A 85 -0.58 -2.19 -16.31
N GLY A 86 0.13 -3.29 -16.08
CA GLY A 86 0.48 -4.25 -17.12
C GLY A 86 1.61 -3.74 -17.99
N ASN A 87 1.26 -3.15 -19.14
CA ASN A 87 2.20 -2.54 -20.08
C ASN A 87 2.08 -1.01 -20.13
N ARG A 88 1.30 -0.41 -19.22
CA ARG A 88 1.07 1.04 -19.18
C ARG A 88 1.75 1.64 -17.95
N ASN A 89 2.48 2.72 -18.20
CA ASN A 89 2.93 3.64 -17.17
C ASN A 89 1.77 4.54 -16.77
N ALA A 90 1.26 4.36 -15.55
CA ALA A 90 0.10 5.10 -15.04
C ALA A 90 0.22 6.61 -15.22
N LEU A 91 1.43 7.13 -14.98
CA LEU A 91 1.68 8.56 -14.98
C LEU A 91 1.44 9.20 -16.35
N ALA A 92 1.59 8.44 -17.44
CA ALA A 92 1.37 8.93 -18.80
C ALA A 92 -0.11 9.22 -19.10
N ASP A 93 -1.02 8.53 -18.40
CA ASP A 93 -2.47 8.66 -18.61
C ASP A 93 -3.09 9.80 -17.78
N GLU A 94 -2.40 10.23 -16.72
CA GLU A 94 -2.94 11.15 -15.69
C GLU A 94 -2.51 12.62 -15.87
N ILE A 95 -1.43 12.87 -16.62
CA ILE A 95 -0.86 14.21 -16.81
C ILE A 95 -1.16 14.72 -18.22
N SER A 96 -1.88 15.83 -18.33
CA SER A 96 -2.16 16.49 -19.61
C SER A 96 -0.92 17.17 -20.21
N PHE A 97 -0.98 17.56 -21.48
CA PHE A 97 0.14 18.16 -22.22
C PHE A 97 0.65 19.50 -21.63
N ASP A 98 -0.19 20.19 -20.86
CA ASP A 98 0.09 21.42 -20.13
C ASP A 98 0.53 21.17 -18.67
N GLY A 99 0.75 19.90 -18.31
CA GLY A 99 1.23 19.46 -17.00
C GLY A 99 0.15 19.40 -15.92
N TYR A 100 -1.11 19.60 -16.27
CA TYR A 100 -2.21 19.56 -15.31
C TYR A 100 -2.60 18.11 -14.97
N CYS A 101 -3.05 17.92 -13.73
CA CYS A 101 -3.65 16.68 -13.25
C CYS A 101 -4.83 17.04 -12.36
N THR A 102 -5.98 16.41 -12.60
CA THR A 102 -7.22 16.67 -11.83
C THR A 102 -7.02 16.45 -10.33
N ASP A 103 -6.14 15.54 -9.95
CA ASP A 103 -5.89 15.21 -8.54
C ASP A 103 -5.13 16.31 -7.79
N MET A 104 -4.50 17.26 -8.48
CA MET A 104 -3.95 18.47 -7.83
C MET A 104 -5.06 19.33 -7.20
N ASP A 105 -6.26 19.34 -7.78
CA ASP A 105 -7.38 20.14 -7.26
C ASP A 105 -7.91 19.58 -5.94
N LYS A 106 -7.68 18.29 -5.65
CA LYS A 106 -7.96 17.71 -4.33
C LYS A 106 -7.14 18.38 -3.23
N LEU A 107 -5.93 18.83 -3.54
CA LEU A 107 -5.00 19.44 -2.59
C LEU A 107 -5.16 20.95 -2.48
N LYS A 108 -5.64 21.61 -3.55
CA LYS A 108 -5.69 23.08 -3.66
C LYS A 108 -6.33 23.76 -2.46
N GLN A 109 -7.54 23.35 -2.07
CA GLN A 109 -8.25 23.97 -0.95
C GLN A 109 -7.44 23.89 0.36
N GLU A 110 -6.84 22.72 0.62
CA GLU A 110 -6.09 22.49 1.85
C GLU A 110 -4.80 23.32 1.91
N ALA A 111 -4.18 23.52 0.74
CA ALA A 111 -3.02 24.37 0.58
C ALA A 111 -3.34 25.86 0.76
N GLU A 112 -4.49 26.31 0.25
CA GLU A 112 -4.99 27.69 0.44
C GLU A 112 -5.29 27.98 1.92
N ASP A 113 -5.73 26.97 2.67
CA ASP A 113 -5.93 27.03 4.13
C ASP A 113 -4.60 26.97 4.93
N GLY A 114 -3.46 26.96 4.23
CA GLY A 114 -2.12 27.04 4.81
C GLY A 114 -1.54 25.69 5.26
N THR A 115 -2.17 24.56 4.90
CA THR A 115 -1.64 23.23 5.21
C THR A 115 -0.61 22.80 4.16
N GLU A 116 0.46 22.11 4.57
CA GLU A 116 1.46 21.60 3.65
C GLU A 116 0.84 20.60 2.67
N ALA A 117 1.02 20.79 1.36
CA ALA A 117 0.51 19.88 0.34
C ALA A 117 1.63 19.44 -0.61
N TRP A 118 1.66 18.15 -0.95
CA TRP A 118 2.63 17.56 -1.86
C TRP A 118 1.97 16.77 -2.98
N PHE A 119 2.41 17.02 -4.21
CA PHE A 119 2.15 16.19 -5.37
C PHE A 119 3.43 15.43 -5.73
N ILE A 120 3.40 14.11 -5.68
CA ILE A 120 4.58 13.25 -5.89
C ILE A 120 4.36 12.40 -7.13
N CYS A 121 5.26 12.49 -8.10
CA CYS A 121 5.22 11.68 -9.31
C CYS A 121 6.36 10.67 -9.35
N VAL A 122 6.05 9.40 -9.65
CA VAL A 122 7.04 8.35 -9.87
C VAL A 122 6.81 7.70 -11.24
N ASP A 123 7.79 7.89 -12.12
CA ASP A 123 7.77 7.43 -13.50
C ASP A 123 8.43 6.05 -13.61
N MET A 124 7.74 5.10 -14.26
CA MET A 124 8.15 3.70 -14.38
C MET A 124 8.93 3.52 -15.70
N LEU A 125 10.23 3.81 -15.69
CA LEU A 125 11.05 3.84 -16.93
C LEU A 125 11.01 2.54 -17.74
N GLU A 126 10.86 1.39 -17.08
CA GLU A 126 10.72 0.09 -17.73
C GLU A 126 9.50 0.00 -18.66
N LEU A 127 8.50 0.85 -18.45
CA LEU A 127 7.29 0.99 -19.27
C LEU A 127 7.34 2.18 -20.23
N GLY A 128 8.53 2.79 -20.37
CA GLY A 128 8.73 4.04 -21.07
C GLY A 128 8.50 5.24 -20.17
N ARG A 129 9.28 6.30 -20.40
CA ARG A 129 9.17 7.55 -19.66
C ARG A 129 7.86 8.26 -19.98
N ALA A 130 7.06 8.53 -18.96
CA ALA A 130 5.82 9.30 -19.09
C ALA A 130 6.09 10.80 -19.23
N LEU A 131 6.97 11.36 -18.40
CA LEU A 131 7.19 12.81 -18.34
C LEU A 131 8.56 13.20 -18.90
N SER A 132 8.56 14.00 -19.97
CA SER A 132 9.78 14.69 -20.42
C SER A 132 10.18 15.79 -19.43
N THR A 133 11.44 16.23 -19.45
CA THR A 133 11.93 17.33 -18.60
C THR A 133 11.09 18.61 -18.74
N ASN A 134 10.64 18.95 -19.96
CA ASN A 134 9.74 20.09 -20.18
C ASN A 134 8.38 19.86 -19.51
N LEU A 135 7.81 18.67 -19.63
CA LEU A 135 6.53 18.36 -19.00
C LEU A 135 6.63 18.39 -17.46
N VAL A 136 7.73 17.92 -16.87
CA VAL A 136 8.01 18.03 -15.43
C VAL A 136 7.97 19.50 -14.97
N GLN A 137 8.54 20.43 -15.73
CA GLN A 137 8.48 21.87 -15.42
C GLN A 137 7.06 22.42 -15.51
N LYS A 138 6.25 21.95 -16.48
CA LYS A 138 4.84 22.35 -16.58
C LYS A 138 4.02 21.84 -15.38
N VAL A 139 4.23 20.59 -14.97
CA VAL A 139 3.60 20.01 -13.76
C VAL A 139 3.96 20.81 -12.52
N GLN A 140 5.23 21.17 -12.36
CA GLN A 140 5.68 22.04 -11.29
C GLN A 140 4.96 23.41 -11.30
N ASN A 141 4.81 24.04 -12.47
CA ASN A 141 4.11 25.32 -12.58
C ASN A 141 2.63 25.18 -12.17
N GLN A 142 1.96 24.09 -12.58
CA GLN A 142 0.58 23.80 -12.18
C GLN A 142 0.45 23.59 -10.66
N CYS A 143 1.42 22.91 -10.04
CA CYS A 143 1.49 22.76 -8.59
C CYS A 143 1.69 24.12 -7.89
N ARG A 144 2.60 24.96 -8.40
CA ARG A 144 2.90 26.28 -7.83
C ARG A 144 1.71 27.22 -7.86
N ILE A 145 0.93 27.25 -8.95
CA ILE A 145 -0.30 28.05 -9.06
C ILE A 145 -1.35 27.64 -7.99
N ARG A 146 -1.27 26.39 -7.51
CA ARG A 146 -2.18 25.83 -6.50
C ARG A 146 -1.58 25.80 -5.09
N ASN A 147 -0.42 26.42 -4.87
CA ASN A 147 0.33 26.36 -3.61
C ASN A 147 0.63 24.90 -3.16
N ILE A 148 1.02 24.04 -4.10
CA ILE A 148 1.40 22.64 -3.83
C ILE A 148 2.90 22.47 -4.07
N SER A 149 3.58 21.79 -3.15
CA SER A 149 4.98 21.36 -3.32
C SER A 149 5.05 20.15 -4.26
N PHE A 150 6.13 20.04 -5.04
CA PHE A 150 6.25 19.02 -6.07
C PHE A 150 7.54 18.21 -5.94
N ALA A 151 7.44 16.91 -6.17
CA ALA A 151 8.60 16.02 -6.33
C ALA A 151 8.37 15.05 -7.48
N TYR A 152 9.41 14.82 -8.30
CA TYR A 152 9.36 13.88 -9.42
C TYR A 152 10.59 12.99 -9.43
N TYR A 153 10.38 11.70 -9.67
CA TYR A 153 11.44 10.73 -9.86
C TYR A 153 11.13 9.80 -11.03
N CYS A 154 12.15 9.52 -11.86
CA CYS A 154 12.09 8.48 -12.87
C CYS A 154 12.99 7.32 -12.46
N GLN A 155 12.42 6.12 -12.39
CA GLN A 155 13.17 4.92 -12.01
C GLN A 155 14.41 4.72 -12.91
N GLY A 156 15.50 4.26 -12.31
CA GLY A 156 16.80 4.12 -12.96
C GLY A 156 17.65 5.40 -12.97
N GLU A 157 17.08 6.55 -12.61
CA GLU A 157 17.86 7.79 -12.44
C GLU A 157 18.50 7.86 -11.06
N ASN A 158 19.66 8.53 -11.00
CA ASN A 158 20.40 8.76 -9.75
C ASN A 158 19.93 10.02 -9.00
N TYR A 159 19.07 10.82 -9.63
CA TYR A 159 18.58 12.08 -9.09
C TYR A 159 17.06 12.14 -9.18
N TYR A 160 16.46 12.91 -8.28
CA TYR A 160 15.05 13.28 -8.32
C TYR A 160 14.91 14.79 -8.31
N TYR A 161 13.82 15.27 -8.89
CA TYR A 161 13.46 16.68 -8.91
C TYR A 161 12.74 17.05 -7.61
N TYR A 162 13.25 18.05 -6.90
CA TYR A 162 12.71 18.56 -5.64
C TYR A 162 12.30 20.03 -5.79
N ALA A 163 11.01 20.32 -5.63
CA ALA A 163 10.46 21.66 -5.77
C ALA A 163 9.44 21.98 -4.65
N PRO A 164 9.90 22.22 -3.42
CA PRO A 164 9.05 22.73 -2.35
C PRO A 164 8.65 24.19 -2.62
N LEU A 165 7.55 24.65 -2.02
CA LEU A 165 7.12 26.05 -2.15
C LEU A 165 8.07 27.05 -1.46
N THR A 166 8.70 26.63 -0.36
CA THR A 166 9.46 27.53 0.52
C THR A 166 10.95 27.60 0.22
N ASN A 167 11.48 26.69 -0.61
CA ASN A 167 12.92 26.62 -0.90
C ASN A 167 13.18 26.64 -2.40
N THR A 168 14.44 26.84 -2.76
CA THR A 168 14.90 26.75 -4.15
C THR A 168 14.73 25.32 -4.67
N GLN A 169 14.19 25.20 -5.88
CA GLN A 169 14.13 23.95 -6.62
C GLN A 169 15.52 23.37 -6.85
N SER A 170 15.65 22.05 -6.85
CA SER A 170 16.93 21.36 -6.99
C SER A 170 16.78 19.95 -7.55
N ASN A 171 17.88 19.42 -8.10
CA ASN A 171 18.01 17.99 -8.37
C ASN A 171 18.82 17.37 -7.23
N GLU A 172 18.25 16.36 -6.59
CA GLU A 172 18.77 15.76 -5.37
C GLU A 172 19.11 14.29 -5.60
N GLN A 173 20.13 13.79 -4.92
CA GLN A 173 20.53 12.38 -5.07
C GLN A 173 19.52 11.43 -4.44
N VAL A 174 19.28 10.33 -5.14
CA VAL A 174 18.49 9.21 -4.65
C VAL A 174 19.35 8.35 -3.71
N SER A 175 18.76 7.86 -2.62
CA SER A 175 19.45 6.96 -1.68
C SER A 175 19.11 5.51 -1.99
N LEU A 176 19.89 4.86 -2.86
CA LEU A 176 19.67 3.44 -3.19
C LEU A 176 19.91 2.56 -1.96
N ILE A 177 18.87 1.84 -1.52
CA ILE A 177 18.94 0.92 -0.40
C ILE A 177 18.45 -0.44 -0.89
N SER A 178 19.36 -1.42 -0.94
CA SER A 178 18.97 -2.81 -1.16
C SER A 178 18.82 -3.51 0.17
N ARG A 179 17.63 -4.09 0.39
CA ARG A 179 17.35 -5.01 1.51
C ARG A 179 16.79 -6.28 0.93
N LYS A 180 17.26 -7.41 1.44
CA LYS A 180 16.71 -8.73 1.12
C LYS A 180 16.86 -9.59 2.36
N SER A 181 15.78 -10.25 2.73
CA SER A 181 15.82 -11.25 3.80
C SER A 181 14.94 -12.43 3.43
N HIS A 182 15.29 -13.59 3.98
CA HIS A 182 14.43 -14.76 3.93
C HIS A 182 13.15 -14.49 4.75
N LEU A 183 11.99 -14.88 4.20
CA LEU A 183 10.70 -14.69 4.85
C LEU A 183 10.36 -15.89 5.74
N ASP A 184 10.04 -15.62 7.01
CA ASP A 184 9.48 -16.59 7.95
C ASP A 184 8.23 -15.98 8.61
N MET A 185 7.07 -16.31 8.06
CA MET A 185 5.78 -15.76 8.51
C MET A 185 5.50 -16.07 9.99
N ARG A 186 5.94 -17.24 10.48
CA ARG A 186 5.73 -17.65 11.87
C ARG A 186 6.55 -16.82 12.85
N LYS A 187 7.73 -16.32 12.44
CA LYS A 187 8.52 -15.36 13.23
C LYS A 187 7.97 -13.94 13.16
N ILE A 188 7.41 -13.55 12.02
CA ILE A 188 6.86 -12.21 11.83
C ILE A 188 5.56 -12.06 12.61
N PHE A 189 4.62 -12.98 12.44
CA PHE A 189 3.36 -13.02 13.20
C PHE A 189 3.55 -13.77 14.51
N ASN A 190 4.36 -13.19 15.40
CA ASN A 190 4.60 -13.71 16.74
C ASN A 190 4.51 -12.56 17.74
N LEU A 191 3.79 -12.75 18.86
CA LEU A 191 3.67 -11.70 19.88
C LEU A 191 5.00 -11.37 20.58
N ASN A 192 6.00 -12.24 20.50
CA ASN A 192 7.37 -11.93 20.95
C ASN A 192 8.13 -11.05 19.95
N ASN A 193 7.64 -10.91 18.72
CA ASN A 193 8.15 -9.92 17.77
C ASN A 193 7.60 -8.53 18.15
N SER A 194 8.49 -7.68 18.69
CA SER A 194 8.13 -6.33 19.15
C SER A 194 7.48 -5.46 18.06
N HIS A 195 7.84 -5.65 16.78
CA HIS A 195 7.24 -4.93 15.68
C HIS A 195 5.79 -5.35 15.43
N PHE A 196 5.50 -6.65 15.49
CA PHE A 196 4.15 -7.18 15.36
C PHE A 196 3.26 -6.74 16.52
N SER A 197 3.74 -6.88 17.76
CA SER A 197 2.99 -6.45 18.95
C SER A 197 2.72 -4.94 18.96
N LYS A 198 3.69 -4.12 18.51
CA LYS A 198 3.47 -2.67 18.34
C LYS A 198 2.44 -2.38 17.24
N MET A 199 2.49 -3.10 16.12
CA MET A 199 1.52 -2.97 15.03
C MET A 199 0.10 -3.29 15.51
N VAL A 200 -0.08 -4.41 16.22
CA VAL A 200 -1.37 -4.81 16.80
C VAL A 200 -1.94 -3.73 17.72
N SER A 201 -1.13 -3.25 18.68
CA SER A 201 -1.55 -2.19 19.61
C SER A 201 -1.95 -0.91 18.87
N THR A 202 -1.23 -0.58 17.80
CA THR A 202 -1.50 0.60 16.97
C THR A 202 -2.81 0.44 16.20
N LEU A 203 -3.02 -0.70 15.54
CA LEU A 203 -4.23 -0.98 14.76
C LEU A 203 -5.48 -1.08 15.63
N LEU A 204 -5.38 -1.52 16.89
CA LEU A 204 -6.52 -1.51 17.81
C LEU A 204 -6.85 -0.10 18.33
N LYS A 205 -5.87 0.80 18.37
CA LYS A 205 -6.10 2.23 18.69
C LYS A 205 -6.71 2.95 17.49
N ILE A 206 -6.22 2.64 16.30
CA ILE A 206 -6.68 3.27 15.06
C ILE A 206 -7.79 2.41 14.48
N ASN A 207 -9.04 2.83 14.65
CA ASN A 207 -10.16 2.22 13.93
C ASN A 207 -10.18 2.71 12.47
N GLY A 208 -9.10 2.45 11.74
CA GLY A 208 -8.77 3.01 10.43
C GLY A 208 -9.39 2.25 9.26
N HIS A 209 -9.11 2.70 8.04
CA HIS A 209 -9.49 1.99 6.82
C HIS A 209 -8.57 0.78 6.58
N GLU A 210 -8.97 -0.17 5.73
CA GLU A 210 -8.13 -1.32 5.36
C GLU A 210 -6.77 -0.90 4.76
N ALA A 211 -6.74 0.28 4.12
CA ALA A 211 -5.51 0.88 3.57
C ALA A 211 -4.47 1.21 4.65
N ASN A 212 -4.90 1.55 5.87
CA ASN A 212 -4.02 1.72 7.01
C ASN A 212 -3.49 0.37 7.51
N THR A 213 -4.33 -0.66 7.54
CA THR A 213 -3.92 -2.02 7.91
C THR A 213 -2.90 -2.58 6.94
N THR A 214 -3.10 -2.44 5.63
CA THR A 214 -2.14 -2.90 4.61
C THR A 214 -0.81 -2.13 4.70
N ALA A 215 -0.84 -0.82 5.00
CA ALA A 215 0.40 -0.06 5.23
C ALA A 215 1.13 -0.44 6.52
N ALA A 216 0.40 -0.74 7.59
CA ALA A 216 0.99 -1.24 8.84
C ALA A 216 1.63 -2.63 8.65
N LEU A 217 0.99 -3.50 7.87
CA LEU A 217 1.57 -4.78 7.44
C LEU A 217 2.81 -4.57 6.58
N TYR A 218 2.76 -3.68 5.59
CA TYR A 218 3.93 -3.32 4.79
C TYR A 218 5.10 -2.85 5.67
N GLU A 219 4.83 -1.96 6.63
CA GLU A 219 5.82 -1.50 7.61
C GLU A 219 6.39 -2.66 8.44
N LEU A 220 5.55 -3.58 8.93
CA LEU A 220 5.98 -4.76 9.67
C LEU A 220 6.93 -5.63 8.86
N PHE A 221 6.60 -5.91 7.60
CA PHE A 221 7.44 -6.72 6.72
C PHE A 221 8.78 -6.03 6.42
N ARG A 222 8.75 -4.72 6.14
CA ARG A 222 9.96 -3.90 5.94
C ARG A 222 10.86 -3.87 7.18
N LYS A 223 10.28 -3.76 8.37
CA LYS A 223 11.00 -3.83 9.66
C LYS A 223 11.53 -5.22 9.97
N SER A 224 10.90 -6.25 9.42
CA SER A 224 11.36 -7.64 9.51
C SER A 224 12.45 -7.99 8.48
N GLY A 225 12.92 -7.01 7.70
CA GLY A 225 14.06 -7.15 6.79
C GLY A 225 13.72 -7.30 5.31
N LEU A 226 12.43 -7.43 4.96
CA LEU A 226 12.03 -7.62 3.56
C LEU A 226 12.32 -6.37 2.73
N GLY A 227 12.78 -6.61 1.49
CA GLY A 227 12.99 -5.57 0.48
C GLY A 227 11.69 -5.10 -0.17
N THR A 228 11.74 -3.98 -0.88
CA THR A 228 10.63 -3.46 -1.72
C THR A 228 10.24 -4.46 -2.81
N LYS A 229 11.23 -5.18 -3.37
CA LYS A 229 11.02 -6.26 -4.34
C LYS A 229 10.21 -7.44 -3.82
N GLN A 230 10.09 -7.58 -2.49
CA GLN A 230 9.45 -8.73 -1.87
C GLN A 230 8.01 -8.46 -1.43
N ILE A 231 7.53 -7.21 -1.47
CA ILE A 231 6.23 -6.83 -0.93
C ILE A 231 5.47 -6.03 -1.97
N SER A 232 4.35 -6.59 -2.44
CA SER A 232 3.47 -5.94 -3.40
C SER A 232 2.08 -5.74 -2.81
N LEU A 233 1.39 -4.70 -3.29
CA LEU A 233 -0.03 -4.46 -3.04
C LEU A 233 -0.76 -4.47 -4.38
N GLU A 234 -1.98 -5.01 -4.39
CA GLU A 234 -2.88 -5.01 -5.56
C GLU A 234 -2.24 -5.63 -6.81
N THR A 235 -1.55 -6.77 -6.65
CA THR A 235 -0.87 -7.47 -7.75
C THR A 235 -1.86 -8.17 -8.70
N TYR A 236 -1.64 -8.07 -10.00
CA TYR A 236 -2.43 -8.81 -10.98
C TYR A 236 -2.03 -10.29 -11.04
N PHE A 237 -3.01 -11.19 -11.06
CA PHE A 237 -2.80 -12.59 -11.39
C PHE A 237 -3.92 -13.11 -12.28
N SER A 238 -3.59 -13.97 -13.25
CA SER A 238 -4.58 -14.63 -14.10
C SER A 238 -5.50 -15.56 -13.34
N PHE A 239 -5.05 -16.17 -12.22
CA PHE A 239 -5.91 -16.98 -11.36
C PHE A 239 -6.95 -16.14 -10.62
N ALA A 240 -6.76 -14.83 -10.50
CA ALA A 240 -7.64 -13.94 -9.75
C ALA A 240 -8.65 -13.21 -10.68
N LYS A 241 -8.81 -13.68 -11.92
CA LYS A 241 -9.77 -13.11 -12.87
C LYS A 241 -11.19 -13.57 -12.53
N LYS A 242 -12.11 -12.61 -12.38
CA LYS A 242 -13.55 -12.90 -12.22
C LYS A 242 -14.14 -13.42 -13.55
N PRO A 243 -14.89 -14.54 -13.55
CA PRO A 243 -15.61 -15.00 -14.74
C PRO A 243 -16.50 -13.89 -15.32
N GLY A 244 -16.41 -13.66 -16.64
CA GLY A 244 -17.19 -12.61 -17.32
C GLY A 244 -16.78 -11.17 -17.02
N SER A 245 -15.76 -10.94 -16.18
CA SER A 245 -15.25 -9.61 -15.84
C SER A 245 -13.95 -9.29 -16.58
N THR A 246 -13.80 -8.02 -16.97
CA THR A 246 -12.51 -7.46 -17.41
C THR A 246 -11.61 -7.10 -16.23
N MET A 247 -12.17 -6.98 -15.03
CA MET A 247 -11.44 -6.69 -13.79
C MET A 247 -11.02 -7.99 -13.07
N HIS A 248 -9.77 -7.99 -12.60
CA HIS A 248 -9.24 -9.00 -11.69
C HIS A 248 -9.62 -8.63 -10.26
N ASP A 249 -9.98 -9.62 -9.45
CA ASP A 249 -9.81 -9.46 -8.01
C ASP A 249 -8.30 -9.48 -7.74
N ARG A 250 -7.81 -8.58 -6.90
CA ARG A 250 -6.38 -8.43 -6.64
C ARG A 250 -6.16 -8.73 -5.17
N PRO A 251 -5.12 -9.52 -4.82
CA PRO A 251 -4.76 -9.67 -3.43
C PRO A 251 -4.39 -8.32 -2.82
N ASP A 252 -4.87 -8.06 -1.60
CA ASP A 252 -4.52 -6.82 -0.88
C ASP A 252 -3.01 -6.68 -0.71
N LEU A 253 -2.33 -7.80 -0.40
CA LEU A 253 -0.88 -7.85 -0.27
C LEU A 253 -0.32 -9.20 -0.71
N VAL A 254 0.86 -9.18 -1.33
CA VAL A 254 1.57 -10.38 -1.80
C VAL A 254 3.02 -10.30 -1.36
N LEU A 255 3.49 -11.39 -0.76
CA LEU A 255 4.87 -11.57 -0.35
C LEU A 255 5.58 -12.51 -1.32
N PHE A 256 6.75 -12.07 -1.79
CA PHE A 256 7.61 -12.81 -2.67
C PHE A 256 8.92 -13.22 -1.97
N ASP A 257 9.57 -14.24 -2.51
CA ASP A 257 10.91 -14.65 -2.09
C ASP A 257 11.99 -13.59 -2.39
N GLU A 258 13.17 -13.79 -1.84
CA GLU A 258 14.33 -12.92 -1.97
C GLU A 258 14.92 -12.83 -3.40
N HIS A 259 14.52 -13.75 -4.28
CA HIS A 259 15.00 -13.87 -5.65
C HIS A 259 14.07 -13.19 -6.67
N PHE A 260 12.84 -12.83 -6.27
CA PHE A 260 11.94 -12.08 -7.13
C PHE A 260 12.52 -10.69 -7.47
N ASP A 261 12.30 -10.25 -8.71
CA ASP A 261 12.91 -9.06 -9.29
C ASP A 261 12.16 -7.75 -9.02
N GLY A 262 10.94 -7.85 -8.45
CA GLY A 262 10.09 -6.70 -8.14
C GLY A 262 9.13 -6.31 -9.28
N LEU A 263 9.07 -7.08 -10.36
CA LEU A 263 8.21 -6.82 -11.53
C LEU A 263 6.78 -7.33 -11.31
N PHE A 264 6.13 -6.81 -10.27
CA PHE A 264 4.83 -7.28 -9.78
C PHE A 264 3.72 -7.20 -10.84
N ASN A 265 3.63 -6.05 -11.52
CA ASN A 265 2.53 -5.74 -12.44
C ASN A 265 2.99 -5.50 -13.87
N LEU A 266 4.21 -5.92 -14.20
CA LEU A 266 4.74 -5.90 -15.55
C LEU A 266 4.39 -7.21 -16.27
N TYR A 267 4.02 -7.11 -17.55
CA TYR A 267 4.09 -8.27 -18.43
C TYR A 267 5.54 -8.65 -18.74
N LYS A 268 5.80 -9.90 -19.11
CA LYS A 268 7.17 -10.34 -19.40
C LYS A 268 7.77 -9.47 -20.51
N ASN A 269 8.88 -8.80 -20.22
CA ASN A 269 9.55 -7.82 -21.10
C ASN A 269 8.63 -6.67 -21.58
N GLY A 270 7.64 -6.27 -20.77
CA GLY A 270 6.67 -5.23 -21.14
C GLY A 270 5.66 -5.64 -22.23
N ASN A 271 5.67 -6.89 -22.68
CA ASN A 271 4.81 -7.35 -23.78
C ASN A 271 3.45 -7.84 -23.25
N ARG A 272 2.37 -7.10 -23.53
CA ARG A 272 0.98 -7.44 -23.13
C ARG A 272 0.50 -8.84 -23.49
N ASN A 273 1.14 -9.50 -24.46
CA ASN A 273 0.79 -10.85 -24.89
C ASN A 273 1.51 -11.94 -24.07
N MET A 274 2.40 -11.56 -23.15
CA MET A 274 3.23 -12.47 -22.37
C MET A 274 3.00 -12.27 -20.87
N SER A 275 2.31 -13.22 -20.25
CA SER A 275 2.06 -13.19 -18.80
C SER A 275 3.36 -13.37 -18.00
N ASN A 276 3.57 -12.55 -16.97
CA ASN A 276 4.61 -12.74 -15.96
C ASN A 276 4.16 -13.67 -14.81
N ASP A 277 2.94 -14.22 -14.88
CA ASP A 277 2.36 -14.99 -13.77
C ASP A 277 3.15 -16.25 -13.45
N ALA A 278 3.68 -16.95 -14.45
CA ALA A 278 4.46 -18.16 -14.21
C ALA A 278 5.74 -17.87 -13.40
N HIS A 279 6.33 -16.68 -13.55
CA HIS A 279 7.47 -16.27 -12.73
C HIS A 279 7.01 -15.87 -11.33
N LYS A 280 5.99 -15.00 -11.23
CA LYS A 280 5.42 -14.57 -9.94
C LYS A 280 4.97 -15.74 -9.08
N LEU A 281 4.16 -16.65 -9.64
CA LEU A 281 3.59 -17.81 -8.94
C LEU A 281 4.66 -18.71 -8.30
N LYS A 282 5.83 -18.85 -8.93
CA LYS A 282 6.94 -19.64 -8.38
C LYS A 282 7.59 -18.97 -7.17
N SER A 283 7.47 -17.65 -7.07
CA SER A 283 8.11 -16.85 -6.03
C SER A 283 7.17 -16.38 -4.93
N ILE A 284 5.87 -16.68 -5.02
CA ILE A 284 4.92 -16.33 -3.96
C ILE A 284 5.26 -17.11 -2.69
N LYS A 285 5.43 -16.37 -1.59
CA LYS A 285 5.53 -16.93 -0.25
C LYS A 285 4.25 -16.80 0.54
N SER A 286 3.43 -15.79 0.24
CA SER A 286 2.09 -15.66 0.80
C SER A 286 1.28 -14.66 -0.01
N ILE A 287 0.00 -14.95 -0.25
CA ILE A 287 -1.01 -13.94 -0.55
C ILE A 287 -1.76 -13.61 0.74
N ILE A 288 -2.03 -12.33 0.98
CA ILE A 288 -2.69 -11.88 2.20
C ILE A 288 -3.94 -11.10 1.83
N GLU A 289 -5.07 -11.54 2.37
CA GLU A 289 -6.33 -10.82 2.34
C GLU A 289 -6.60 -10.17 3.67
N VAL A 290 -6.85 -8.87 3.64
CA VAL A 290 -7.06 -8.05 4.82
C VAL A 290 -8.54 -7.74 4.94
N LYS A 291 -9.12 -8.08 6.09
CA LYS A 291 -10.48 -7.66 6.42
C LYS A 291 -10.51 -6.98 7.77
N GLY A 292 -11.02 -5.76 7.78
CA GLY A 292 -11.19 -4.99 8.99
C GLY A 292 -11.79 -3.65 8.66
N SER A 293 -11.44 -2.64 9.46
CA SER A 293 -11.90 -1.26 9.36
C SER A 293 -13.15 -0.89 10.14
N ASN A 294 -13.36 0.42 10.19
CA ASN A 294 -14.57 1.00 10.72
C ASN A 294 -15.86 0.45 10.10
N VAL A 295 -15.88 0.18 8.78
CA VAL A 295 -17.08 -0.35 8.13
C VAL A 295 -17.45 -1.68 8.77
N MET A 296 -16.47 -2.54 9.03
CA MET A 296 -16.69 -3.81 9.71
C MET A 296 -17.20 -3.61 11.14
N ASN A 297 -16.71 -2.58 11.84
CA ASN A 297 -17.14 -2.22 13.19
C ASN A 297 -18.57 -1.68 13.29
N SER A 298 -19.18 -1.33 12.17
CA SER A 298 -20.61 -0.95 12.11
C SER A 298 -21.55 -2.14 11.93
N LEU A 299 -21.02 -3.33 11.59
CA LEU A 299 -21.82 -4.50 11.22
C LEU A 299 -22.14 -5.39 12.42
N GLY A 300 -23.38 -5.87 12.49
CA GLY A 300 -23.74 -6.93 13.43
C GLY A 300 -23.03 -8.25 13.13
N LEU A 301 -22.94 -9.13 14.13
CA LEU A 301 -22.19 -10.40 14.08
C LEU A 301 -22.41 -11.22 12.80
N LYS A 302 -23.67 -11.41 12.38
CA LYS A 302 -24.02 -12.19 11.18
C LYS A 302 -23.42 -11.59 9.90
N ALA A 303 -23.54 -10.28 9.72
CA ALA A 303 -23.01 -9.58 8.55
C ALA A 303 -21.48 -9.57 8.54
N ARG A 304 -20.87 -9.35 9.71
CA ARG A 304 -19.42 -9.44 9.91
C ARG A 304 -18.87 -10.83 9.53
N MET A 305 -19.47 -11.89 10.07
CA MET A 305 -19.09 -13.27 9.75
C MET A 305 -19.24 -13.57 8.27
N HIS A 306 -20.32 -13.12 7.63
CA HIS A 306 -20.50 -13.32 6.19
C HIS A 306 -19.37 -12.68 5.36
N LYS A 307 -18.90 -11.48 5.74
CA LYS A 307 -17.76 -10.85 5.07
C LYS A 307 -16.46 -11.63 5.27
N TYR A 308 -16.17 -12.07 6.49
CA TYR A 308 -14.97 -12.88 6.77
C TYR A 308 -14.97 -14.20 5.99
N VAL A 309 -16.09 -14.91 6.00
CA VAL A 309 -16.24 -16.16 5.24
C VAL A 309 -16.08 -15.93 3.75
N SER A 310 -16.65 -14.86 3.20
CA SER A 310 -16.52 -14.53 1.77
C SER A 310 -15.06 -14.33 1.34
N ASP A 311 -14.21 -13.72 2.17
CA ASP A 311 -12.79 -13.56 1.82
C ASP A 311 -11.99 -14.85 2.00
N ILE A 312 -12.34 -15.70 2.97
CA ILE A 312 -11.75 -17.03 3.11
C ILE A 312 -12.10 -17.91 1.90
N GLU A 313 -13.36 -17.90 1.46
CA GLU A 313 -13.80 -18.59 0.25
C GLU A 313 -13.08 -18.06 -1.00
N LYS A 314 -12.85 -16.73 -1.07
CA LYS A 314 -12.05 -16.10 -2.14
C LYS A 314 -10.62 -16.65 -2.16
N LEU A 315 -9.96 -16.78 -1.00
CA LEU A 315 -8.63 -17.38 -0.91
C LEU A 315 -8.61 -18.83 -1.39
N HIS A 316 -9.58 -19.66 -0.99
CA HIS A 316 -9.68 -21.05 -1.46
C HIS A 316 -9.90 -21.15 -2.96
N ASN A 317 -10.75 -20.29 -3.52
CA ASN A 317 -10.96 -20.21 -4.95
C ASN A 317 -9.66 -19.86 -5.69
N TRP A 318 -8.88 -18.92 -5.17
CA TRP A 318 -7.57 -18.58 -5.73
C TRP A 318 -6.57 -19.72 -5.62
N GLN A 319 -6.50 -20.45 -4.51
CA GLN A 319 -5.64 -21.63 -4.38
C GLN A 319 -5.99 -22.69 -5.43
N SER A 320 -7.28 -23.00 -5.60
CA SER A 320 -7.76 -23.95 -6.61
C SER A 320 -7.41 -23.50 -8.03
N MET A 321 -7.65 -22.23 -8.35
CA MET A 321 -7.32 -21.69 -9.67
C MET A 321 -5.80 -21.62 -9.92
N ALA A 322 -5.00 -21.26 -8.92
CA ALA A 322 -3.55 -21.22 -9.02
C ALA A 322 -2.96 -22.63 -9.25
N LYS A 323 -3.54 -23.67 -8.64
CA LYS A 323 -3.20 -25.07 -8.92
C LYS A 323 -3.39 -25.43 -10.39
N SER A 324 -4.50 -25.01 -11.00
CA SER A 324 -4.72 -25.19 -12.45
C SER A 324 -3.71 -24.44 -13.35
N LYS A 325 -2.96 -23.48 -12.76
CA LYS A 325 -1.91 -22.70 -13.41
C LYS A 325 -0.48 -23.14 -13.03
N GLY A 326 -0.34 -24.28 -12.35
CA GLY A 326 0.96 -24.86 -11.99
C GLY A 326 1.54 -24.39 -10.65
N CYS A 327 0.73 -23.81 -9.78
CA CYS A 327 1.09 -23.50 -8.39
C CYS A 327 0.39 -24.48 -7.45
N ASP A 328 1.02 -25.62 -7.17
CA ASP A 328 0.41 -26.73 -6.42
C ASP A 328 -0.01 -26.37 -5.00
N ASN A 329 0.71 -25.44 -4.38
CA ASN A 329 0.44 -24.93 -3.05
C ASN A 329 0.64 -23.41 -3.04
N LEU A 330 -0.44 -22.65 -3.19
CA LEU A 330 -0.45 -21.20 -3.02
C LEU A 330 -0.63 -20.89 -1.53
N PRO A 331 0.41 -20.43 -0.80
CA PRO A 331 0.25 -20.10 0.61
C PRO A 331 -0.61 -18.84 0.72
N ALA A 332 -1.62 -18.89 1.58
CA ALA A 332 -2.58 -17.82 1.74
C ALA A 332 -2.79 -17.50 3.22
N CYS A 333 -3.02 -16.23 3.52
CA CYS A 333 -3.26 -15.72 4.86
C CYS A 333 -4.51 -14.83 4.86
N PHE A 334 -5.46 -15.13 5.72
CA PHE A 334 -6.53 -14.21 6.06
C PHE A 334 -6.13 -13.41 7.30
N PHE A 335 -5.99 -12.09 7.14
CA PHE A 335 -5.61 -11.16 8.20
C PHE A 335 -6.82 -10.31 8.59
N CYS A 336 -7.33 -10.55 9.79
CA CYS A 336 -8.53 -9.93 10.30
C CYS A 336 -8.22 -8.98 11.47
N LEU A 337 -8.69 -7.74 11.36
CA LEU A 337 -8.71 -6.76 12.46
C LEU A 337 -10.16 -6.50 12.87
N ASP A 338 -10.51 -6.94 14.07
CA ASP A 338 -11.83 -6.79 14.68
C ASP A 338 -11.77 -5.74 15.81
N GLY A 339 -12.13 -4.51 15.48
CA GLY A 339 -12.09 -3.38 16.43
C GLY A 339 -13.33 -3.27 17.31
N HIS A 340 -14.18 -4.30 17.37
CA HIS A 340 -15.30 -4.31 18.30
C HIS A 340 -14.82 -4.52 19.74
N SER A 341 -15.45 -3.82 20.68
CA SER A 341 -15.22 -4.02 22.11
C SER A 341 -15.52 -5.46 22.55
N THR A 342 -16.49 -6.11 21.92
CA THR A 342 -16.78 -7.53 22.08
C THR A 342 -16.28 -8.32 20.87
N PRO A 343 -15.30 -9.22 21.02
CA PRO A 343 -14.81 -10.02 19.91
C PRO A 343 -15.85 -11.04 19.44
N LEU A 344 -15.49 -11.82 18.42
CA LEU A 344 -16.29 -12.96 17.99
C LEU A 344 -16.52 -13.93 19.17
N PRO A 345 -17.75 -14.46 19.34
CA PRO A 345 -17.97 -15.59 20.22
C PRO A 345 -17.06 -16.76 19.84
N ARG A 346 -16.63 -17.56 20.82
CA ARG A 346 -15.70 -18.68 20.59
C ARG A 346 -16.16 -19.63 19.49
N SER A 347 -17.47 -19.90 19.40
CA SER A 347 -18.06 -20.73 18.35
C SER A 347 -17.90 -20.14 16.95
N SER A 348 -18.11 -18.83 16.79
CA SER A 348 -17.89 -18.12 15.52
C SER A 348 -16.41 -18.07 15.15
N PHE A 349 -15.53 -17.89 16.12
CA PHE A 349 -14.09 -17.95 15.86
C PHE A 349 -13.62 -19.36 15.46
N GLN A 350 -14.11 -20.40 16.13
CA GLN A 350 -13.83 -21.78 15.73
C GLN A 350 -14.31 -22.06 14.30
N GLN A 351 -15.49 -21.56 13.93
CA GLN A 351 -15.99 -21.64 12.56
C GLN A 351 -15.03 -20.98 11.56
N LEU A 352 -14.41 -19.83 11.90
CA LEU A 352 -13.39 -19.22 11.03
C LEU A 352 -12.14 -20.08 10.91
N ILE A 353 -11.67 -20.72 11.99
CA ILE A 353 -10.53 -21.65 11.93
C ILE A 353 -10.86 -22.82 11.00
N ASP A 354 -12.02 -23.45 11.20
CA ASP A 354 -12.43 -24.63 10.44
C ASP A 354 -12.57 -24.30 8.95
N LEU A 355 -13.17 -23.15 8.63
CA LEU A 355 -13.30 -22.66 7.27
C LEU A 355 -11.97 -22.21 6.67
N SER A 356 -10.99 -21.81 7.49
CA SER A 356 -9.65 -21.42 7.02
C SER A 356 -8.72 -22.62 6.80
N ALA A 357 -9.22 -23.86 6.79
CA ALA A 357 -8.37 -25.04 6.59
C ALA A 357 -7.56 -24.96 5.28
N GLY A 358 -6.23 -24.91 5.39
CA GLY A 358 -5.32 -24.70 4.25
C GLY A 358 -4.89 -23.23 4.04
N ASN A 359 -5.41 -22.31 4.85
CA ASN A 359 -4.98 -20.93 4.97
C ASN A 359 -4.37 -20.67 6.36
N GLN A 360 -3.49 -19.68 6.43
CA GLN A 360 -3.11 -19.04 7.68
C GLN A 360 -4.22 -18.06 8.11
N LEU A 361 -4.45 -17.94 9.40
CA LEU A 361 -5.41 -17.01 9.99
C LEU A 361 -4.71 -16.17 11.05
N VAL A 362 -4.80 -14.84 10.91
CA VAL A 362 -4.44 -13.88 11.95
C VAL A 362 -5.70 -13.13 12.33
N TYR A 363 -6.18 -13.29 13.56
CA TYR A 363 -7.34 -12.56 14.06
C TYR A 363 -6.91 -11.68 15.23
N ILE A 364 -7.06 -10.36 15.07
CA ILE A 364 -6.71 -9.36 16.07
C ILE A 364 -7.99 -8.77 16.63
N SER A 365 -8.14 -8.76 17.95
CA SER A 365 -9.23 -8.10 18.66
C SER A 365 -8.75 -7.41 19.92
N HIS A 366 -9.63 -6.65 20.59
CA HIS A 366 -9.31 -6.04 21.89
C HIS A 366 -8.99 -7.06 22.99
N ASN A 367 -9.39 -8.33 22.83
CA ASN A 367 -9.09 -9.40 23.79
C ASN A 367 -7.77 -10.12 23.52
N GLY A 368 -7.13 -9.87 22.36
CA GLY A 368 -5.86 -10.49 22.02
C GLY A 368 -5.73 -10.83 20.53
N VAL A 369 -4.69 -11.61 20.23
CA VAL A 369 -4.38 -12.11 18.89
C VAL A 369 -4.52 -13.61 18.88
N GLU A 370 -5.30 -14.14 17.95
CA GLU A 370 -5.43 -15.57 17.68
C GLU A 370 -4.80 -15.91 16.33
N LEU A 371 -4.00 -16.98 16.30
CA LEU A 371 -3.27 -17.44 15.12
C LEU A 371 -3.63 -18.89 14.82
N ALA A 372 -3.86 -19.23 13.56
CA ALA A 372 -4.04 -20.62 13.11
C ALA A 372 -3.34 -20.88 11.77
N GLY A 373 -2.95 -22.13 11.52
CA GLY A 373 -2.38 -22.56 10.23
C GLY A 373 -0.91 -22.17 9.97
N PHE A 374 -0.16 -21.73 10.99
CA PHE A 374 1.24 -21.32 10.87
C PHE A 374 2.25 -22.44 11.07
#